data_AF-D3UZF6-F1
#
_entry.id   AF-D3UZF6-F1
#
_cell.length_a   1.000
_cell.length_b   1.000
_cell.length_c   1.000
_cell.angle_alpha   90.00
_cell.angle_beta   90.00
_cell.angle_gamma   90.00
#
_symmetry.space_group_name_H-M   'P 1'
#
loop_
_entity.id
_entity.type
_entity.pdbx_description
1 polymer ?
#
loop_
_entity_poly.entity_id
_entity_poly.type
_entity_poly.pdbx_seq_one_letter_code
_entity_poly.pdbx_strand_id
1 'polypeptide(L)'
;MSYLIYLSLKGKKQGLISAGCSTPESIGNRYQAGREDQIQVLSLNHMMTRDQNINHHPVSFVKPIDKSSPLLAMAIDGNELLDAVFMFYRISPMGQLERFYEVKLTSATLVDFSCHYPHSIDDNDQIPSETVLLDYKSITCSHLAAGTTGYSISQLQGREEERPLLSGFSSILPLAETITALFSHQFKLKNQQNGDNCQHIAYGVKTNKGPVEGVCQTSGVTKQFDTKQEENLNVEYLFQTKIGI
;
A
#
# COMPACT_ATOMS: atom_id res chain seq x y z
N MET A 1 -7.72 -28.22 -29.67
CA MET A 1 -7.93 -28.06 -28.22
C MET A 1 -7.07 -26.90 -27.75
N SER A 2 -7.63 -25.91 -27.05
CA SER A 2 -6.84 -24.81 -26.48
C SER A 2 -6.46 -25.12 -25.03
N TYR A 3 -5.23 -24.80 -24.64
CA TYR A 3 -4.81 -24.76 -23.25
C TYR A 3 -5.16 -23.38 -22.70
N LEU A 4 -5.97 -23.33 -21.64
CA LEU A 4 -6.43 -22.08 -21.05
C LEU A 4 -5.59 -21.77 -19.81
N ILE A 5 -5.27 -20.50 -19.63
CA ILE A 5 -4.56 -20.01 -18.45
C ILE A 5 -5.40 -18.91 -17.81
N TYR A 6 -5.57 -19.01 -16.49
CA TYR A 6 -6.22 -18.00 -15.68
C TYR A 6 -5.28 -17.55 -14.57
N LEU A 7 -5.37 -16.28 -14.19
CA LEU A 7 -4.58 -15.69 -13.12
C LEU A 7 -5.49 -15.18 -12.01
N SER A 8 -5.25 -15.64 -10.79
CA SER A 8 -5.73 -14.93 -9.59
C SER A 8 -4.61 -14.03 -9.10
N LEU A 9 -4.90 -12.73 -9.00
CA LEU A 9 -3.93 -11.72 -8.61
C LEU A 9 -4.42 -10.99 -7.37
N LYS A 10 -3.62 -10.97 -6.32
CA LYS A 10 -3.92 -10.32 -5.07
C LYS A 10 -2.83 -9.31 -4.73
N GLY A 11 -3.19 -8.04 -4.62
CA GLY A 11 -2.34 -7.00 -4.08
C GLY A 11 -2.40 -6.94 -2.56
N LYS A 12 -1.28 -6.58 -1.93
CA LYS A 12 -1.19 -6.40 -0.48
C LYS A 12 -2.04 -5.24 0.03
N LYS A 13 -2.16 -4.15 -0.75
CA LYS A 13 -2.95 -2.94 -0.45
C LYS A 13 -4.34 -3.02 -1.12
N GLN A 14 -4.40 -3.44 -2.38
CA GLN A 14 -5.62 -3.42 -3.19
C GLN A 14 -6.54 -4.65 -2.98
N GLY A 15 -6.08 -5.67 -2.27
CA GLY A 15 -6.86 -6.91 -2.08
C GLY A 15 -6.91 -7.74 -3.36
N LEU A 16 -8.05 -8.35 -3.68
CA LEU A 16 -8.19 -9.22 -4.85
C LEU A 16 -8.33 -8.39 -6.14
N ILE A 17 -7.21 -8.08 -6.78
CA ILE A 17 -7.15 -7.32 -8.04
C ILE A 17 -7.91 -8.04 -9.16
N SER A 18 -7.88 -9.38 -9.19
CA SER A 18 -8.56 -10.16 -10.21
C SER A 18 -10.09 -10.23 -10.05
N ALA A 19 -10.67 -9.61 -9.01
CA ALA A 19 -12.10 -9.69 -8.71
C ALA A 19 -12.98 -9.06 -9.82
N GLY A 20 -13.86 -9.86 -10.41
CA GLY A 20 -14.75 -9.46 -11.50
C GLY A 20 -14.05 -9.19 -12.85
N CYS A 21 -12.83 -9.69 -13.07
CA CYS A 21 -12.09 -9.47 -14.31
C CYS A 21 -12.60 -10.29 -15.50
N SER A 22 -13.18 -11.47 -15.29
CA SER A 22 -13.81 -12.28 -16.36
C SER A 22 -15.33 -12.19 -16.33
N THR A 23 -15.86 -10.97 -16.30
CA THR A 23 -17.30 -10.68 -16.36
C THR A 23 -17.67 -10.09 -17.73
N PRO A 24 -18.95 -10.12 -18.13
CA PRO A 24 -19.41 -9.45 -19.35
C PRO A 24 -19.07 -7.96 -19.39
N GLU A 25 -19.09 -7.28 -18.23
CA GLU A 25 -18.75 -5.86 -18.12
C GLU A 25 -17.25 -5.58 -18.35
N SER A 26 -16.41 -6.58 -18.08
CA SER A 26 -14.95 -6.43 -18.12
C SER A 26 -14.35 -6.84 -19.47
N ILE A 27 -14.68 -8.04 -19.98
CA ILE A 27 -14.09 -8.59 -21.22
C ILE A 27 -15.13 -8.96 -22.29
N GLY A 28 -16.38 -8.50 -22.13
CA GLY A 28 -17.46 -8.72 -23.09
C GLY A 28 -17.73 -10.20 -23.35
N ASN A 29 -17.89 -10.56 -24.63
CA ASN A 29 -18.25 -11.92 -25.06
C ASN A 29 -17.17 -12.98 -24.79
N ARG A 30 -15.97 -12.59 -24.34
CA ARG A 30 -14.90 -13.53 -23.98
C ARG A 30 -15.08 -14.15 -22.60
N TYR A 31 -16.01 -13.63 -21.81
CA TYR A 31 -16.25 -14.12 -20.46
C TYR A 31 -16.60 -15.62 -20.45
N GLN A 32 -16.23 -16.30 -19.37
CA GLN A 32 -16.61 -17.68 -19.11
C GLN A 32 -17.19 -17.77 -17.70
N ALA A 33 -18.36 -18.39 -17.56
CA ALA A 33 -19.00 -18.58 -16.27
C ALA A 33 -18.13 -19.45 -15.34
N GLY A 34 -18.08 -19.09 -14.05
CA GLY A 34 -17.25 -19.76 -13.03
C GLY A 34 -15.79 -19.29 -13.00
N ARG A 35 -15.48 -18.18 -13.67
CA ARG A 35 -14.13 -17.57 -13.75
C ARG A 35 -14.11 -16.09 -13.39
N GLU A 36 -15.19 -15.58 -12.82
CA GLU A 36 -15.47 -14.16 -12.67
C GLU A 36 -14.34 -13.40 -11.97
N ASP A 37 -13.72 -14.01 -10.97
CA ASP A 37 -12.63 -13.44 -10.15
C ASP A 37 -11.22 -13.79 -10.63
N GLN A 38 -11.08 -14.16 -11.91
CA GLN A 38 -9.81 -14.52 -12.52
C GLN A 38 -9.57 -13.67 -13.77
N ILE A 39 -8.31 -13.32 -14.01
CA ILE A 39 -7.86 -12.66 -15.23
C ILE A 39 -7.60 -13.73 -16.27
N GLN A 40 -8.12 -13.57 -17.49
CA GLN A 40 -7.81 -14.44 -18.61
C GLN A 40 -6.39 -14.15 -19.12
N VAL A 41 -5.53 -15.16 -19.18
CA VAL A 41 -4.17 -15.04 -19.69
C VAL A 41 -4.09 -15.63 -21.09
N LEU A 42 -3.66 -14.82 -22.06
CA LEU A 42 -3.53 -15.17 -23.48
C LEU A 42 -2.20 -15.85 -23.77
N SER A 43 -1.13 -15.40 -23.11
CA SER A 43 0.18 -16.03 -23.20
C SER A 43 0.94 -15.88 -21.88
N LEU A 44 1.83 -16.81 -21.60
CA LEU A 44 2.71 -16.78 -20.44
C LEU A 44 4.09 -17.26 -20.86
N ASN A 45 5.11 -16.50 -20.50
CA ASN A 45 6.52 -16.81 -20.70
C ASN A 45 7.25 -16.71 -19.37
N HIS A 46 8.01 -17.74 -19.04
CA HIS A 46 8.84 -17.78 -17.85
C HIS A 46 10.15 -18.48 -18.19
N MET A 47 11.26 -17.90 -17.73
CA MET A 47 12.61 -18.40 -17.98
C MET A 47 13.41 -18.43 -16.67
N MET A 48 14.15 -19.51 -16.48
CA MET A 48 15.17 -19.63 -15.43
C MET A 48 16.44 -20.14 -16.09
N THR A 49 17.52 -19.40 -15.97
CA THR A 49 18.82 -19.79 -16.51
C THR A 49 19.78 -20.12 -15.39
N ARG A 50 20.80 -20.91 -15.69
CA ARG A 50 21.86 -21.25 -14.74
C ARG A 50 23.19 -21.19 -15.46
N ASP A 51 24.10 -20.40 -14.91
CA ASP A 51 25.52 -20.51 -15.19
C ASP A 51 26.18 -21.18 -13.98
N GLN A 52 26.76 -20.42 -13.05
CA GLN A 52 27.14 -20.93 -11.72
C GLN A 52 25.96 -20.92 -10.73
N ASN A 53 25.28 -19.77 -10.63
CA ASN A 53 24.11 -19.56 -9.79
C ASN A 53 22.82 -19.56 -10.64
N ILE A 54 21.68 -19.76 -9.98
CA ILE A 54 20.37 -19.69 -10.65
C ILE A 54 20.00 -18.23 -10.88
N ASN A 55 19.61 -17.90 -12.10
CA ASN A 55 19.11 -16.60 -12.51
C ASN A 55 17.62 -16.73 -12.82
N HIS A 56 16.82 -16.14 -11.96
CA HIS A 56 15.37 -16.03 -12.15
C HIS A 56 15.08 -14.84 -13.06
N HIS A 57 14.39 -15.06 -14.17
CA HIS A 57 13.86 -13.98 -15.00
C HIS A 57 12.41 -13.67 -14.59
N PRO A 58 11.94 -12.42 -14.79
CA PRO A 58 10.55 -12.06 -14.57
C PRO A 58 9.59 -12.97 -15.37
N VAL A 59 8.44 -13.28 -14.78
CA VAL A 59 7.34 -13.93 -15.49
C VAL A 59 6.64 -12.88 -16.33
N SER A 60 6.62 -13.06 -17.65
CA SER A 60 5.88 -12.22 -18.57
C SER A 60 4.57 -12.91 -18.93
N PHE A 61 3.46 -12.19 -18.88
CA PHE A 61 2.19 -12.71 -19.38
C PHE A 61 1.42 -11.63 -20.14
N VAL A 62 0.57 -12.06 -21.06
CA VAL A 62 -0.30 -11.20 -21.84
C VAL A 62 -1.75 -11.44 -21.45
N LYS A 63 -2.50 -10.37 -21.23
CA LYS A 63 -3.94 -10.38 -20.91
C LYS A 63 -4.70 -9.43 -21.85
N PRO A 64 -6.01 -9.60 -22.08
CA PRO A 64 -6.81 -8.56 -22.70
C PRO A 64 -6.93 -7.36 -21.76
N ILE A 65 -7.31 -6.19 -22.27
CA ILE A 65 -7.69 -5.07 -21.42
C ILE A 65 -8.96 -5.44 -20.65
N ASP A 66 -8.93 -5.32 -19.33
CA ASP A 66 -10.00 -5.77 -18.44
C ASP A 66 -10.10 -4.86 -17.21
N LYS A 67 -10.99 -5.19 -16.27
CA LYS A 67 -11.18 -4.42 -15.03
C LYS A 67 -9.91 -4.27 -14.18
N SER A 68 -8.95 -5.19 -14.27
CA SER A 68 -7.69 -5.10 -13.51
C SER A 68 -6.67 -4.13 -14.13
N SER A 69 -6.83 -3.73 -15.38
CA SER A 69 -5.92 -2.81 -16.08
C SER A 69 -5.58 -1.53 -15.28
N PRO A 70 -6.55 -0.74 -14.78
CA PRO A 70 -6.23 0.43 -13.95
C PRO A 70 -5.63 0.06 -12.58
N LEU A 71 -5.98 -1.10 -12.02
CA LEU A 71 -5.43 -1.57 -10.74
C LEU A 71 -3.96 -1.97 -10.86
N LEU A 72 -3.58 -2.56 -12.00
CA LEU A 72 -2.20 -2.86 -12.35
C LEU A 72 -1.37 -1.58 -12.54
N ALA A 73 -1.95 -0.56 -13.19
CA ALA A 73 -1.31 0.74 -13.31
C ALA A 73 -1.03 1.40 -11.94
N MET A 74 -1.97 1.28 -10.99
CA MET A 74 -1.74 1.72 -9.61
C MET A 74 -0.74 0.85 -8.85
N ALA A 75 -0.72 -0.46 -9.12
CA ALA A 75 0.20 -1.40 -8.47
C ALA A 75 1.66 -1.16 -8.88
N ILE A 76 1.92 -0.83 -10.16
CA ILE A 76 3.27 -0.50 -10.63
C ILE A 76 3.71 0.87 -10.10
N ASP A 77 2.84 1.88 -10.10
CA ASP A 77 3.13 3.22 -9.54
C ASP A 77 3.46 3.15 -8.04
N GLY A 78 2.68 2.38 -7.29
CA GLY A 78 2.85 2.23 -5.84
C GLY A 78 3.84 1.14 -5.41
N ASN A 79 4.59 0.57 -6.36
CA ASN A 79 5.47 -0.60 -6.21
C ASN A 79 4.89 -1.65 -5.24
N GLU A 80 3.64 -2.03 -5.48
CA GLU A 80 2.87 -2.88 -4.58
C GLU A 80 3.33 -4.34 -4.66
N LEU A 81 3.42 -5.00 -3.51
CA LEU A 81 3.65 -6.43 -3.44
C LEU A 81 2.38 -7.20 -3.81
N LEU A 82 2.54 -8.16 -4.73
CA LEU A 82 1.49 -8.97 -5.32
C LEU A 82 1.73 -10.46 -5.04
N ASP A 83 0.65 -11.21 -4.84
CA ASP A 83 0.65 -12.67 -4.92
C ASP A 83 -0.12 -13.08 -6.18
N ALA A 84 0.54 -13.84 -7.05
CA ALA A 84 0.00 -14.26 -8.35
C ALA A 84 -0.11 -15.79 -8.42
N VAL A 85 -1.28 -16.30 -8.79
CA VAL A 85 -1.52 -17.74 -8.97
C VAL A 85 -2.01 -17.98 -10.39
N PHE A 86 -1.13 -18.53 -11.23
CA PHE A 86 -1.44 -18.97 -12.59
C PHE A 86 -1.98 -20.41 -12.56
N MET A 87 -3.15 -20.59 -13.15
CA MET A 87 -3.89 -21.85 -13.18
C MET A 87 -4.02 -22.31 -14.62
N PHE A 88 -3.45 -23.48 -14.92
CA PHE A 88 -3.40 -24.04 -16.26
C PHE A 88 -4.44 -25.14 -16.41
N TYR A 89 -5.22 -25.03 -17.49
CA TYR A 89 -6.31 -25.93 -17.80
C TYR A 89 -6.08 -26.68 -19.10
N ARG A 90 -6.50 -27.94 -19.10
CA ARG A 90 -6.53 -28.81 -20.29
C ARG A 90 -7.80 -29.65 -20.29
N ILE A 91 -8.09 -30.28 -21.41
CA ILE A 91 -9.16 -31.28 -21.47
C ILE A 91 -8.60 -32.63 -21.03
N SER A 92 -9.23 -33.22 -20.02
CA SER A 92 -8.90 -34.55 -19.50
C SER A 92 -9.30 -35.64 -20.50
N PRO A 93 -8.79 -36.88 -20.34
CA PRO A 93 -9.25 -38.02 -21.14
C PRO A 93 -10.77 -38.28 -21.06
N MET A 94 -11.42 -37.82 -19.99
CA MET A 94 -12.87 -37.90 -19.80
C MET A 94 -13.64 -36.75 -20.48
N GLY A 95 -12.96 -35.88 -21.24
CA GLY A 95 -13.57 -34.75 -21.94
C GLY A 95 -13.89 -33.54 -21.05
N GLN A 96 -13.45 -33.54 -19.79
CA GLN A 96 -13.71 -32.46 -18.84
C GLN A 96 -12.55 -31.45 -18.80
N LEU A 97 -12.86 -30.17 -18.59
CA LEU A 97 -11.84 -29.15 -18.36
C LEU A 97 -11.25 -29.32 -16.95
N GLU A 98 -10.00 -29.74 -16.85
CA GLU A 98 -9.30 -29.97 -15.58
C GLU A 98 -8.16 -28.97 -15.37
N ARG A 99 -7.96 -28.56 -14.11
CA ARG A 99 -6.76 -27.81 -13.69
C ARG A 99 -5.63 -28.80 -13.44
N PHE A 100 -4.65 -28.87 -14.33
CA PHE A 100 -3.60 -29.89 -14.24
C PHE A 100 -2.26 -29.34 -13.73
N TYR A 101 -2.02 -28.04 -13.85
CA TYR A 101 -0.77 -27.39 -13.48
C TYR A 101 -1.04 -26.02 -12.83
N GLU A 102 -0.19 -25.61 -11.91
CA GLU A 102 -0.27 -24.34 -11.18
C GLU A 102 1.12 -23.73 -11.02
N VAL A 103 1.24 -22.42 -11.24
CA VAL A 103 2.45 -21.65 -10.91
C VAL A 103 2.06 -20.52 -9.97
N LYS A 104 2.65 -20.50 -8.78
CA LYS A 104 2.41 -19.48 -7.76
C LYS A 104 3.64 -18.64 -7.54
N LEU A 105 3.50 -17.33 -7.72
CA LEU A 105 4.49 -16.32 -7.37
C LEU A 105 4.07 -15.65 -6.06
N THR A 106 5.01 -15.51 -5.13
CA THR A 106 4.75 -14.91 -3.81
C THR A 106 5.63 -13.69 -3.64
N SER A 107 5.07 -12.59 -3.11
CA SER A 107 5.75 -11.30 -2.97
C SER A 107 6.41 -10.85 -4.29
N ALA A 108 5.59 -10.74 -5.32
CA ALA A 108 5.95 -10.27 -6.64
C ALA A 108 5.76 -8.74 -6.77
N THR A 109 6.50 -8.12 -7.69
CA THR A 109 6.37 -6.70 -8.04
C THR A 109 6.28 -6.56 -9.56
N LEU A 110 5.53 -5.58 -10.03
CA LEU A 110 5.48 -5.25 -11.45
C LEU A 110 6.79 -4.60 -11.89
N VAL A 111 7.41 -5.14 -12.94
CA VAL A 111 8.62 -4.58 -13.58
C VAL A 111 8.25 -3.75 -14.79
N ASP A 112 7.31 -4.25 -15.59
CA ASP A 112 6.82 -3.59 -16.80
C ASP A 112 5.31 -3.82 -16.94
N PHE A 113 4.64 -2.79 -17.41
CA PHE A 113 3.22 -2.82 -17.76
C PHE A 113 3.05 -2.02 -19.06
N SER A 114 2.79 -2.74 -20.15
CA SER A 114 2.68 -2.14 -21.48
C SER A 114 1.35 -2.52 -22.13
N CYS A 115 0.61 -1.49 -22.58
CA CYS A 115 -0.65 -1.67 -23.30
C CYS A 115 -0.40 -1.63 -24.80
N HIS A 116 -0.90 -2.63 -25.52
CA HIS A 116 -0.82 -2.74 -26.96
C HIS A 116 -2.21 -2.64 -27.58
N TYR A 117 -2.45 -1.54 -28.27
CA TYR A 117 -3.61 -1.37 -29.14
C TYR A 117 -3.18 -1.60 -30.60
N PRO A 118 -3.79 -2.56 -31.30
CA PRO A 118 -3.48 -2.81 -32.70
C PRO A 118 -3.91 -1.64 -33.57
N HIS A 119 -3.24 -1.47 -34.72
CA HIS A 119 -3.59 -0.42 -35.67
C HIS A 119 -4.97 -0.72 -36.27
N SER A 120 -5.93 0.18 -36.10
CA SER A 120 -7.33 -0.08 -36.46
C SER A 120 -7.59 -0.32 -37.95
N ILE A 121 -6.63 0.03 -38.82
CA ILE A 121 -6.71 -0.19 -40.27
C ILE A 121 -5.97 -1.47 -40.68
N ASP A 122 -4.75 -1.68 -40.16
CA ASP A 122 -3.87 -2.76 -40.64
C ASP A 122 -4.04 -4.06 -39.84
N ASP A 123 -4.51 -3.99 -38.60
CA ASP A 123 -4.58 -5.10 -37.63
C ASP A 123 -5.97 -5.20 -36.94
N ASN A 124 -7.04 -5.03 -37.72
CA ASN A 124 -8.42 -4.99 -37.20
C ASN A 124 -8.90 -6.29 -36.52
N ASP A 125 -8.30 -7.43 -36.85
CA ASP A 125 -8.61 -8.75 -36.26
C ASP A 125 -7.93 -8.99 -34.91
N GLN A 126 -6.95 -8.16 -34.55
CA GLN A 126 -6.24 -8.30 -33.29
C GLN A 126 -7.04 -7.65 -32.14
N ILE A 127 -6.97 -8.28 -30.97
CA ILE A 127 -7.64 -7.77 -29.77
C ILE A 127 -6.63 -6.90 -28.99
N PRO A 128 -7.03 -5.73 -28.48
CA PRO A 128 -6.21 -4.97 -27.54
C PRO A 128 -5.75 -5.83 -26.37
N SER A 129 -4.46 -5.77 -26.07
CA SER A 129 -3.84 -6.61 -25.05
C SER A 129 -2.82 -5.83 -24.22
N GLU A 130 -2.45 -6.39 -23.08
CA GLU A 130 -1.49 -5.82 -22.14
C GLU A 130 -0.45 -6.86 -21.83
N THR A 131 0.82 -6.46 -21.89
CA THR A 131 1.95 -7.27 -21.46
C THR A 131 2.38 -6.83 -20.08
N VAL A 132 2.49 -7.81 -19.18
CA VAL A 132 2.77 -7.59 -17.76
C VAL A 132 3.97 -8.43 -17.36
N LEU A 133 5.00 -7.81 -16.78
CA LEU A 133 6.17 -8.51 -16.25
C LEU A 133 6.17 -8.46 -14.73
N LEU A 134 6.21 -9.64 -14.11
CA LEU A 134 6.29 -9.82 -12.67
C LEU A 134 7.64 -10.39 -12.28
N ASP A 135 8.38 -9.63 -11.49
CA ASP A 135 9.51 -10.16 -10.73
C ASP A 135 8.99 -10.67 -9.38
N TYR A 136 9.63 -11.68 -8.80
CA TYR A 136 9.06 -12.44 -7.68
C TYR A 136 10.13 -12.91 -6.72
N LYS A 137 9.79 -12.96 -5.42
CA LYS A 137 10.69 -13.48 -4.38
C LYS A 137 10.74 -15.00 -4.34
N SER A 138 9.62 -15.65 -4.58
CA SER A 138 9.58 -17.11 -4.65
C SER A 138 8.56 -17.58 -5.67
N ILE A 139 8.85 -18.74 -6.24
CA ILE A 139 8.02 -19.42 -7.22
C ILE A 139 7.79 -20.86 -6.78
N THR A 140 6.53 -21.28 -6.86
CA THR A 140 6.12 -22.68 -6.68
C THR A 140 5.48 -23.17 -7.97
N CYS A 141 5.93 -24.30 -8.47
CA CYS A 141 5.41 -24.95 -9.67
C CYS A 141 4.84 -26.32 -9.28
N SER A 142 3.55 -26.55 -9.53
CA SER A 142 2.84 -27.75 -9.08
C SER A 142 2.12 -28.43 -10.23
N HIS A 143 2.48 -29.67 -10.53
CA HIS A 143 1.74 -30.52 -11.46
C HIS A 143 0.70 -31.35 -10.71
N LEU A 144 -0.50 -30.79 -10.57
CA LEU A 144 -1.60 -31.33 -9.78
C LEU A 144 -2.01 -32.74 -10.21
N ALA A 145 -2.07 -33.00 -11.53
CA ALA A 145 -2.47 -34.30 -12.04
C ALA A 145 -1.41 -35.42 -11.84
N ALA A 146 -0.16 -35.06 -11.50
CA ALA A 146 0.94 -36.01 -11.30
C ALA A 146 1.55 -35.92 -9.88
N GLY A 147 1.04 -35.02 -9.03
CA GLY A 147 1.45 -34.87 -7.64
C GLY A 147 2.84 -34.28 -7.42
N THR A 148 3.53 -33.76 -8.44
CA THR A 148 4.88 -33.21 -8.31
C THR A 148 4.86 -31.71 -8.04
N THR A 149 5.70 -31.25 -7.12
CA THR A 149 5.82 -29.83 -6.76
C THR A 149 7.29 -29.42 -6.67
N GLY A 150 7.63 -28.29 -7.28
CA GLY A 150 8.94 -27.65 -7.17
C GLY A 150 8.79 -26.27 -6.54
N TYR A 151 9.79 -25.88 -5.73
CA TYR A 151 9.85 -24.59 -5.07
C TYR A 151 11.23 -23.98 -5.26
N SER A 152 11.28 -22.68 -5.56
CA SER A 152 12.53 -21.92 -5.65
C SER A 152 12.36 -20.52 -5.08
N ILE A 153 13.42 -20.00 -4.48
CA ILE A 153 13.51 -18.64 -3.96
C ILE A 153 14.47 -17.88 -4.86
N SER A 154 14.03 -16.73 -5.38
CA SER A 154 14.92 -15.83 -6.10
C SER A 154 15.78 -15.05 -5.09
N GLN A 155 16.99 -14.69 -5.50
CA GLN A 155 17.88 -13.84 -4.71
C GLN A 155 17.46 -12.36 -4.82
N LEU A 156 16.19 -12.03 -4.59
CA LEU A 156 15.76 -10.63 -4.53
C LEU A 156 16.37 -9.95 -3.30
N GLN A 157 17.56 -9.38 -3.48
CA GLN A 157 18.16 -8.37 -2.62
C GLN A 157 17.79 -6.99 -3.19
N GLY A 158 17.00 -6.20 -2.43
CA GLY A 158 16.88 -4.76 -2.68
C GLY A 158 15.53 -4.22 -3.18
N ARG A 159 14.47 -5.01 -3.26
CA ARG A 159 13.08 -4.53 -3.52
C ARG A 159 12.10 -5.00 -2.44
N GLU A 160 12.50 -4.89 -1.19
CA GLU A 160 11.49 -4.74 -0.12
C GLU A 160 10.71 -3.45 -0.43
N GLU A 161 9.41 -3.41 -0.15
CA GLU A 161 8.51 -2.26 -0.39
C GLU A 161 9.31 -0.96 -0.38
N GLU A 162 9.18 -0.13 -1.42
CA GLU A 162 9.73 1.21 -1.37
C GLU A 162 9.43 1.80 0.00
N ARG A 163 10.47 1.92 0.83
CA ARG A 163 10.52 3.02 1.77
C ARG A 163 10.31 4.22 0.87
N PRO A 164 9.25 5.01 1.09
CA PRO A 164 8.86 6.07 0.18
C PRO A 164 10.10 6.87 -0.20
N LEU A 165 10.27 7.15 -1.50
CA LEU A 165 11.43 7.90 -2.04
C LEU A 165 11.53 9.36 -1.52
N LEU A 166 10.80 9.69 -0.46
CA LEU A 166 11.06 10.79 0.45
C LEU A 166 10.70 10.33 1.87
N SER A 167 11.66 10.40 2.79
CA SER A 167 11.37 10.46 4.24
C SER A 167 10.60 11.76 4.53
N GLY A 168 9.29 11.76 4.27
CA GLY A 168 8.48 12.97 4.37
C GLY A 168 6.97 12.73 4.49
N PHE A 169 6.43 11.63 3.97
CA PHE A 169 5.00 11.35 4.11
C PHE A 169 4.74 9.84 4.23
N SER A 170 4.88 9.31 5.44
CA SER A 170 4.22 8.05 5.80
C SER A 170 3.68 8.15 7.23
N SER A 171 2.36 8.29 7.33
CA SER A 171 1.56 7.79 8.45
C SER A 171 0.09 8.14 8.22
N ILE A 172 -0.58 7.30 7.43
CA ILE A 172 -2.00 7.06 7.69
C ILE A 172 -2.19 5.55 7.80
N LEU A 173 -2.07 5.06 9.03
CA LEU A 173 -2.92 3.99 9.53
C LEU A 173 -3.61 4.55 10.79
N PRO A 174 -4.92 4.32 10.94
CA PRO A 174 -5.69 4.93 12.00
C PRO A 174 -5.36 4.22 13.32
N LEU A 175 -4.75 4.94 14.26
CA LEU A 175 -4.68 4.51 15.64
C LEU A 175 -5.53 5.47 16.47
N ALA A 176 -6.80 5.11 16.61
CA ALA A 176 -7.56 5.52 17.77
C ALA A 176 -6.92 4.85 18.98
N GLU A 177 -6.07 5.59 19.69
CA GLU A 177 -5.91 5.52 21.14
C GLU A 177 -5.00 6.68 21.59
N THR A 178 -5.66 7.71 22.11
CA THR A 178 -5.21 8.69 23.12
C THR A 178 -3.73 8.66 23.50
N ILE A 179 -2.92 9.45 22.80
CA ILE A 179 -1.65 9.95 23.33
C ILE A 179 -1.95 11.28 24.04
N THR A 180 -1.79 11.27 25.36
CA THR A 180 -1.79 12.45 26.24
C THR A 180 -0.73 13.47 25.77
N ALA A 181 -1.11 14.74 25.82
CA ALA A 181 -0.43 15.92 25.27
C ALA A 181 1.11 15.83 25.12
N LEU A 182 1.59 15.97 23.88
CA LEU A 182 3.01 15.99 23.53
C LEU A 182 3.74 17.28 23.94
N PHE A 183 3.00 18.36 24.24
CA PHE A 183 3.58 19.66 24.55
C PHE A 183 2.95 20.24 25.82
N SER A 184 3.55 19.95 26.98
CA SER A 184 3.18 20.55 28.27
C SER A 184 4.11 21.70 28.61
N HIS A 185 3.60 22.91 28.75
CA HIS A 185 4.41 24.08 29.12
C HIS A 185 3.97 24.65 30.49
N GLN A 186 4.96 25.03 31.30
CA GLN A 186 4.78 25.82 32.51
C GLN A 186 5.75 27.01 32.45
N PHE A 187 5.26 28.20 32.79
CA PHE A 187 6.09 29.40 32.84
C PHE A 187 6.22 29.87 34.28
N LYS A 188 7.40 30.43 34.60
CA LYS A 188 7.64 31.11 35.88
C LYS A 188 7.72 32.60 35.63
N LEU A 189 6.85 33.36 36.29
CA LEU A 189 6.87 34.81 36.22
C LEU A 189 7.86 35.34 37.25
N LYS A 190 8.83 36.15 36.79
CA LYS A 190 9.85 36.80 37.63
C LYS A 190 9.76 38.31 37.50
N ASN A 191 10.00 39.02 38.59
CA ASN A 191 10.06 40.47 38.58
C ASN A 191 11.37 40.91 37.93
N GLN A 192 11.29 41.82 36.95
CA GLN A 192 12.43 42.26 36.16
C GLN A 192 13.44 43.11 36.96
N GLN A 193 13.00 43.74 38.07
CA GLN A 193 13.87 44.60 38.89
C GLN A 193 14.67 43.84 39.95
N ASN A 194 14.08 42.80 40.55
CA ASN A 194 14.71 42.05 41.67
C ASN A 194 14.99 40.57 41.34
N GLY A 195 14.52 40.03 40.22
CA GLY A 195 14.74 38.64 39.81
C GLY A 195 13.93 37.58 40.60
N ASP A 196 13.25 37.99 41.66
CA ASP A 196 12.41 37.14 42.49
C ASP A 196 11.11 36.72 41.79
N ASN A 197 10.58 35.54 42.16
CA ASN A 197 9.35 35.00 41.59
C ASN A 197 8.15 35.86 42.01
N CYS A 198 7.30 36.23 41.05
CA CYS A 198 6.11 36.99 41.33
C CYS A 198 5.05 36.12 42.02
N GLN A 199 4.67 36.50 43.24
CA GLN A 199 3.62 35.83 44.02
C GLN A 199 2.27 36.53 43.84
N HIS A 200 1.17 35.80 44.03
CA HIS A 200 -0.20 36.31 43.98
C HIS A 200 -0.58 37.01 42.66
N ILE A 201 -0.24 36.45 41.50
CA ILE A 201 -0.63 36.99 40.19
C ILE A 201 -1.75 36.14 39.55
N ALA A 202 -2.82 36.79 39.11
CA ALA A 202 -3.78 36.24 38.16
C ALA A 202 -3.29 36.49 36.72
N TYR A 203 -3.44 35.48 35.87
CA TYR A 203 -3.04 35.55 34.48
C TYR A 203 -4.12 34.96 33.57
N GLY A 204 -4.22 35.52 32.37
CA GLY A 204 -4.99 34.97 31.25
C GLY A 204 -4.08 34.74 30.05
N VAL A 205 -4.02 33.50 29.57
CA VAL A 205 -3.25 33.11 28.38
C VAL A 205 -4.21 32.62 27.32
N LYS A 206 -4.11 33.18 26.11
CA LYS A 206 -4.90 32.72 24.97
C LYS A 206 -4.12 31.67 24.18
N THR A 207 -4.78 30.53 24.00
CA THR A 207 -4.33 29.44 23.13
C THR A 207 -5.27 29.33 21.92
N ASN A 208 -4.88 28.61 20.86
CA ASN A 208 -5.78 28.43 19.70
C ASN A 208 -7.04 27.62 20.06
N LYS A 209 -7.05 26.91 21.19
CA LYS A 209 -8.22 26.19 21.71
C LYS A 209 -9.13 27.03 22.60
N GLY A 210 -8.70 28.22 23.02
CA GLY A 210 -9.44 29.10 23.92
C GLY A 210 -8.58 29.73 25.03
N PRO A 211 -9.17 30.64 25.84
CA PRO A 211 -8.48 31.28 26.95
C PRO A 211 -8.31 30.32 28.15
N VAL A 212 -7.14 30.36 28.77
CA VAL A 212 -6.82 29.63 30.00
C VAL A 212 -6.42 30.63 31.09
N GLU A 213 -7.15 30.59 32.20
CA GLU A 213 -6.99 31.53 33.31
C GLU A 213 -6.56 30.82 34.59
N GLY A 214 -5.74 31.49 35.41
CA GLY A 214 -5.25 30.93 36.66
C GLY A 214 -4.67 31.98 37.61
N VAL A 215 -4.44 31.56 38.86
CA VAL A 215 -3.82 32.39 39.90
C VAL A 215 -2.61 31.66 40.47
N CYS A 216 -1.44 32.29 40.37
CA CYS A 216 -0.19 31.84 40.98
C CYS A 216 -0.17 32.28 42.46
N GLN A 217 -0.19 31.33 43.39
CA GLN A 217 -0.25 31.66 44.83
C GLN A 217 1.14 31.96 45.42
N THR A 218 2.04 30.97 45.51
CA THR A 218 3.32 31.10 46.27
C THR A 218 4.60 30.84 45.49
N SER A 219 4.57 30.04 44.41
CA SER A 219 5.77 29.66 43.65
C SER A 219 6.00 30.46 42.35
N GLY A 220 5.04 31.30 41.97
CA GLY A 220 5.07 32.06 40.70
C GLY A 220 4.95 31.20 39.43
N VAL A 221 4.61 29.91 39.57
CA VAL A 221 4.46 28.95 38.47
C VAL A 221 3.01 28.92 37.98
N THR A 222 2.81 29.06 36.66
CA THR A 222 1.48 28.91 36.05
C THR A 222 1.02 27.46 36.06
N LYS A 223 -0.31 27.23 35.99
CA LYS A 223 -0.86 25.90 35.69
C LYS A 223 -0.29 25.35 34.38
N GLN A 224 -0.22 24.04 34.30
CA GLN A 224 0.24 23.32 33.11
C GLN A 224 -0.73 23.55 31.96
N PHE A 225 -0.18 23.95 30.80
CA PHE A 225 -0.92 24.06 29.56
C PHE A 225 -0.56 22.88 28.66
N ASP A 226 -1.53 22.02 28.40
CA ASP A 226 -1.36 20.82 27.59
C ASP A 226 -1.86 21.06 26.16
N THR A 227 -0.94 21.25 25.22
CA THR A 227 -1.24 21.44 23.80
C THR A 227 -0.87 20.20 22.98
N LYS A 228 -1.57 20.02 21.84
CA LYS A 228 -1.32 18.89 20.92
C LYS A 228 -0.27 19.23 19.87
N GLN A 229 0.01 20.51 19.67
CA GLN A 229 0.98 21.06 18.72
C GLN A 229 1.72 22.24 19.38
N GLU A 230 2.89 22.59 18.84
CA GLU A 230 3.67 23.76 19.24
C GLU A 230 2.94 25.02 18.76
N GLU A 231 2.52 25.89 19.70
CA GLU A 231 1.71 27.08 19.41
C GLU A 231 2.27 28.28 20.16
N ASN A 232 2.13 29.47 19.57
CA ASN A 232 2.49 30.73 20.21
C ASN A 232 1.46 31.05 21.30
N LEU A 233 1.89 31.05 22.56
CA LEU A 233 1.06 31.44 23.70
C LEU A 233 1.12 32.95 23.88
N ASN A 234 -0.04 33.62 23.80
CA ASN A 234 -0.12 35.05 24.05
C ASN A 234 -0.70 35.32 25.43
N VAL A 235 0.01 36.09 26.25
CA VAL A 235 -0.46 36.53 27.57
C VAL A 235 -1.36 37.74 27.35
N GLU A 236 -2.66 37.57 27.53
CA GLU A 236 -3.62 38.65 27.32
C GLU A 236 -3.63 39.63 28.49
N TYR A 237 -3.46 39.13 29.72
CA TYR A 237 -3.41 39.98 30.90
C TYR A 237 -2.68 39.33 32.07
N LEU A 238 -2.12 40.19 32.93
CA LEU A 238 -1.49 39.87 34.20
C LEU A 238 -1.94 40.89 35.24
N PHE A 239 -2.55 40.43 36.33
CA PHE A 239 -3.00 41.30 37.43
C PHE A 239 -2.53 40.75 38.77
N GLN A 240 -2.07 41.63 39.66
CA GLN A 240 -1.73 41.25 41.03
C GLN A 240 -3.00 41.15 41.87
N THR A 241 -3.22 39.99 42.50
CA THR A 241 -4.47 39.63 43.20
C THR A 241 -4.49 39.99 44.68
N LYS A 242 -3.38 40.51 45.23
CA LYS A 242 -3.34 41.10 46.57
C LYS A 242 -2.73 42.50 46.53
N ILE A 243 -3.54 43.47 46.95
CA ILE A 243 -3.10 44.74 47.53
C ILE A 243 -3.09 44.50 49.04
N GLY A 244 -1.95 44.63 49.70
CA GLY A 244 -1.87 44.39 51.13
C GLY A 244 -0.50 44.66 51.74
N ILE A 245 -0.22 45.97 51.91
CA ILE A 245 0.74 46.64 52.81
C ILE A 245 2.23 46.37 52.55
#